data_AF-A0A3N5VKK5-F1
#
_entry.id   AF-A0A3N5VKK5-F1
#
_cell.length_a   1.000
_cell.length_b   1.000
_cell.length_c   1.000
_cell.angle_alpha   90.00
_cell.angle_beta   90.00
_cell.angle_gamma   90.00
#
_symmetry.space_group_name_H-M   'P 1'
#
loop_
_entity.id
_entity.type
_entity.pdbx_description
1 polymer ?
#
loop_
_entity_poly.entity_id
_entity_poly.type
_entity_poly.pdbx_seq_one_letter_code
_entity_poly.pdbx_strand_id
1 'polypeptide(L)'
;MPFTGRQKGIGRPHLLSLRNVAHSANDGTAVFFISMPARLPPMMPPRPTQLAWMLLREALHDGDLAIDATAGNGHDTAFLAECVGENGSVLAFDVQPEAIRSTRARLAAAGLDHRVELCQQSHVELARHASPGSVAAVIFNLGYLPGGDHQLTTTSADTLTALDTAAGLLKPAGVICVVCYPGHAAGAGEAADVEAWMAARAADGWRVAKYAMLGTRRPAPFLIAAVRGVSGGM
;
A
#
# COMPACT_ATOMS: atom_id res chain seq x y z
N MET A 1 -13.65 -29.43 -31.05
CA MET A 1 -12.32 -29.33 -30.40
C MET A 1 -12.41 -28.22 -29.35
N PRO A 2 -12.69 -28.50 -28.07
CA PRO A 2 -12.75 -27.44 -27.07
C PRO A 2 -11.36 -27.21 -26.47
N PHE A 3 -10.87 -25.97 -26.54
CA PHE A 3 -9.70 -25.53 -25.78
C PHE A 3 -10.19 -24.94 -24.46
N THR A 4 -9.97 -25.69 -23.38
CA THR A 4 -10.24 -25.28 -21.99
C THR A 4 -9.08 -24.42 -21.48
N GLY A 5 -9.29 -23.11 -21.37
CA GLY A 5 -8.36 -22.19 -20.69
C GLY A 5 -8.68 -22.14 -19.19
N ARG A 6 -7.81 -22.72 -18.35
CA ARG A 6 -7.91 -22.62 -16.89
C ARG A 6 -7.68 -21.18 -16.44
N GLN A 7 -8.64 -20.61 -15.72
CA GLN A 7 -8.44 -19.45 -14.87
C GLN A 7 -7.39 -19.77 -13.79
N LYS A 8 -6.35 -18.95 -13.67
CA LYS A 8 -5.48 -18.94 -12.49
C LYS A 8 -6.23 -18.21 -11.38
N GLY A 9 -6.88 -18.97 -10.51
CA GLY A 9 -7.43 -18.46 -9.26
C GLY A 9 -6.32 -17.89 -8.39
N ILE A 10 -6.49 -16.63 -7.98
CA ILE A 10 -5.71 -16.00 -6.93
C ILE A 10 -5.91 -16.84 -5.67
N GLY A 11 -4.83 -17.46 -5.20
CA GLY A 11 -4.86 -18.30 -4.01
C GLY A 11 -5.31 -17.48 -2.81
N ARG A 12 -6.42 -17.89 -2.19
CA ARG A 12 -6.81 -17.42 -0.85
C ARG A 12 -5.62 -17.62 0.10
N PRO A 13 -5.32 -16.69 1.02
CA PRO A 13 -4.43 -17.02 2.13
C PRO A 13 -5.02 -18.24 2.84
N HIS A 14 -4.19 -19.24 3.09
CA HIS A 14 -4.56 -20.46 3.78
C HIS A 14 -5.10 -20.12 5.17
N LEU A 15 -6.40 -19.89 5.28
CA LEU A 15 -7.12 -19.99 6.53
C LEU A 15 -6.94 -21.45 6.98
N LEU A 16 -6.34 -21.66 8.15
CA LEU A 16 -6.14 -23.00 8.71
C LEU A 16 -7.46 -23.77 8.61
N SER A 17 -7.52 -24.75 7.72
CA SER A 17 -8.65 -25.68 7.68
C SER A 17 -8.55 -26.53 8.93
N LEU A 18 -9.34 -26.16 9.94
CA LEU A 18 -9.65 -27.00 11.10
C LEU A 18 -10.42 -28.23 10.63
N ARG A 19 -9.70 -29.20 10.07
CA ARG A 19 -10.23 -30.54 9.81
C ARG A 19 -9.19 -31.54 10.25
N ASN A 20 -9.29 -31.91 11.52
CA ASN A 20 -9.09 -33.27 12.02
C ASN A 20 -9.58 -33.29 13.48
N VAL A 21 -10.80 -33.77 13.66
CA VAL A 21 -11.36 -34.09 14.98
C VAL A 21 -11.00 -35.55 15.25
N ALA A 22 -10.10 -35.78 16.21
CA ALA A 22 -9.94 -37.10 16.82
C ALA A 22 -10.58 -37.04 18.20
N HIS A 23 -11.66 -37.81 18.39
CA HIS A 23 -12.22 -38.02 19.73
C HIS A 23 -11.45 -39.15 20.44
N SER A 24 -10.86 -38.81 21.59
CA SER A 24 -10.97 -39.52 22.87
C SER A 24 -9.66 -39.51 23.67
N ALA A 25 -9.71 -38.89 24.84
CA ALA A 25 -9.06 -39.37 26.06
C ALA A 25 -10.03 -39.12 27.23
N ASN A 26 -10.05 -40.04 28.19
CA ASN A 26 -11.18 -40.44 29.03
C ASN A 26 -11.78 -39.41 30.02
N ASP A 27 -11.41 -38.13 29.94
CA ASP A 27 -11.66 -37.15 31.02
C ASP A 27 -12.32 -35.84 30.53
N GLY A 28 -13.06 -35.86 29.41
CA GLY A 28 -13.80 -34.70 28.91
C GLY A 28 -12.93 -33.54 28.38
N THR A 29 -11.62 -33.73 28.27
CA THR A 29 -10.69 -32.71 27.75
C THR A 29 -10.46 -32.94 26.24
N ALA A 30 -10.89 -31.99 25.41
CA ALA A 30 -10.62 -32.03 23.97
C ALA A 30 -9.16 -31.60 23.70
N VAL A 31 -8.32 -32.53 23.25
CA VAL A 31 -6.96 -32.25 22.80
C VAL A 31 -6.97 -32.07 21.28
N PHE A 32 -6.73 -30.85 20.80
CA PHE A 32 -6.63 -30.55 19.38
C PHE A 32 -5.18 -30.69 18.91
N PHE A 33 -4.89 -31.70 18.10
CA PHE A 33 -3.61 -31.80 17.41
C PHE A 33 -3.65 -30.97 16.13
N ILE A 34 -3.03 -29.80 16.15
CA ILE A 34 -2.77 -29.03 14.94
C ILE A 34 -1.55 -29.65 14.25
N SER A 35 -1.79 -30.44 13.20
CA SER A 35 -0.72 -30.94 12.34
C SER A 35 -0.10 -29.78 11.58
N MET A 36 0.97 -29.19 12.11
CA MET A 36 1.80 -28.23 11.38
C MET A 36 2.50 -28.97 10.22
N PRO A 37 2.49 -28.44 8.99
CA PRO A 37 3.24 -29.05 7.89
C PRO A 37 4.72 -29.15 8.27
N ALA A 38 5.34 -30.28 7.96
CA ALA A 38 6.68 -30.68 8.43
C ALA A 38 7.84 -29.77 8.00
N ARG A 39 7.58 -28.75 7.17
CA ARG A 39 8.44 -27.60 6.86
C ARG A 39 7.59 -26.59 6.07
N LEU A 40 7.43 -25.37 6.59
CA LEU A 40 7.05 -24.24 5.76
C LEU A 40 8.16 -24.04 4.71
N PRO A 41 7.84 -23.80 3.42
CA PRO A 41 8.85 -23.42 2.44
C PRO A 41 9.62 -22.19 2.97
N PRO A 42 10.91 -22.00 2.61
CA PRO A 42 11.67 -20.85 3.07
C PRO A 42 10.92 -19.57 2.69
N MET A 43 10.39 -18.89 3.70
CA MET A 43 9.66 -17.65 3.52
C MET A 43 10.69 -16.56 3.23
N MET A 44 10.74 -16.09 1.98
CA MET A 44 11.39 -14.82 1.72
C MET A 44 10.53 -13.69 2.32
N PRO A 45 11.14 -12.68 2.96
CA PRO A 45 10.41 -11.49 3.35
C PRO A 45 9.68 -10.89 2.13
N PRO A 46 8.41 -10.48 2.29
CA PRO A 46 7.66 -9.86 1.21
C PRO A 46 8.34 -8.57 0.72
N ARG A 47 8.04 -8.19 -0.53
CA ARG A 47 8.51 -6.90 -1.07
C ARG A 47 7.87 -5.74 -0.28
N PRO A 48 8.54 -4.57 -0.18
CA PRO A 48 7.96 -3.40 0.50
C PRO A 48 6.55 -3.00 0.02
N THR A 49 6.29 -3.06 -1.29
CA THR A 49 4.95 -2.80 -1.85
C THR A 49 3.90 -3.84 -1.41
N GLN A 50 4.29 -5.11 -1.27
CA GLN A 50 3.39 -6.14 -0.74
C GLN A 50 3.10 -5.93 0.74
N LEU A 51 4.08 -5.49 1.53
CA LEU A 51 3.86 -5.10 2.92
C LEU A 51 2.91 -3.90 3.01
N ALA A 52 3.08 -2.90 2.14
CA ALA A 52 2.18 -1.75 2.08
C ALA A 52 0.74 -2.22 1.80
N TRP A 53 0.54 -3.10 0.81
CA TRP A 53 -0.77 -3.67 0.51
C TRP A 53 -1.36 -4.44 1.68
N MET A 54 -0.56 -5.23 2.41
CA MET A 54 -1.04 -5.92 3.61
C MET A 54 -1.56 -4.92 4.66
N LEU A 55 -0.82 -3.83 4.93
CA LEU A 55 -1.25 -2.81 5.88
C LEU A 55 -2.49 -2.04 5.40
N LEU A 56 -2.51 -1.65 4.12
CA LEU A 56 -3.60 -0.90 3.53
C LEU A 56 -4.91 -1.71 3.47
N ARG A 57 -4.83 -3.02 3.21
CA ARG A 57 -5.99 -3.91 3.22
C ARG A 57 -6.67 -3.96 4.58
N GLU A 58 -5.91 -3.92 5.67
CA GLU A 58 -6.49 -3.90 7.03
C GLU A 58 -6.96 -2.50 7.46
N ALA A 59 -6.45 -1.45 6.83
CA ALA A 59 -6.83 -0.07 7.15
C ALA A 59 -8.09 0.41 6.41
N LEU A 60 -8.29 -0.08 5.17
CA LEU A 60 -9.36 0.35 4.28
C LEU A 60 -10.62 -0.49 4.42
N HIS A 61 -11.76 0.18 4.36
CA HIS A 61 -13.08 -0.43 4.41
C HIS A 61 -13.93 0.01 3.21
N ASP A 62 -15.04 -0.68 2.95
CA ASP A 62 -16.01 -0.24 1.94
C ASP A 62 -16.51 1.17 2.25
N GLY A 63 -16.53 2.05 1.23
CA GLY A 63 -16.91 3.45 1.39
C GLY A 63 -15.75 4.40 1.69
N ASP A 64 -14.54 3.90 1.92
CA ASP A 64 -13.39 4.77 2.19
C ASP A 64 -12.89 5.51 0.93
N LEU A 65 -12.28 6.67 1.18
CA LEU A 65 -11.49 7.40 0.18
C LEU A 65 -10.00 7.07 0.37
N ALA A 66 -9.36 6.57 -0.68
CA ALA A 66 -7.93 6.32 -0.71
C ALA A 66 -7.22 7.15 -1.79
N ILE A 67 -5.92 7.39 -1.61
CA ILE A 67 -5.10 8.14 -2.55
C ILE A 67 -3.88 7.33 -2.96
N ASP A 68 -3.68 7.21 -4.27
CA ASP A 68 -2.42 6.79 -4.88
C ASP A 68 -1.70 8.03 -5.39
N ALA A 69 -0.64 8.46 -4.70
CA ALA A 69 0.06 9.69 -5.04
C ALA A 69 1.06 9.54 -6.21
N THR A 70 1.23 8.32 -6.73
CA THR A 70 2.23 7.95 -7.74
C THR A 70 1.72 6.77 -8.59
N ALA A 71 0.64 6.99 -9.34
CA ALA A 71 -0.14 5.92 -9.97
C ALA A 71 0.70 4.99 -10.86
N GLY A 72 1.63 5.54 -11.63
CA GLY A 72 2.54 4.78 -12.47
C GLY A 72 1.80 3.81 -13.40
N ASN A 73 2.07 2.51 -13.25
CA ASN A 73 1.39 1.45 -14.02
C ASN A 73 0.04 1.02 -13.44
N GLY A 74 -0.46 1.68 -12.40
CA GLY A 74 -1.79 1.50 -11.81
C GLY A 74 -1.95 0.29 -10.88
N HIS A 75 -0.85 -0.34 -10.48
CA HIS A 75 -0.91 -1.53 -9.61
C HIS A 75 -1.49 -1.18 -8.23
N ASP A 76 -0.95 -0.14 -7.59
CA ASP A 76 -1.41 0.32 -6.29
C ASP A 76 -2.82 0.91 -6.41
N THR A 77 -3.09 1.70 -7.44
CA THR A 77 -4.43 2.22 -7.77
C THR A 77 -5.50 1.13 -7.85
N ALA A 78 -5.25 0.07 -8.61
CA ALA A 78 -6.20 -1.04 -8.76
C ALA A 78 -6.40 -1.79 -7.43
N PHE A 79 -5.32 -2.01 -6.69
CA PHE A 79 -5.37 -2.63 -5.37
C PHE A 79 -6.21 -1.80 -4.37
N LEU A 80 -6.02 -0.47 -4.35
CA LEU A 80 -6.82 0.43 -3.51
C LEU A 80 -8.29 0.39 -3.91
N ALA A 81 -8.59 0.41 -5.22
CA ALA A 81 -9.96 0.37 -5.74
C ALA A 81 -10.70 -0.92 -5.34
N GLU A 82 -10.00 -2.05 -5.24
CA GLU A 82 -10.54 -3.28 -4.67
C GLU A 82 -10.85 -3.13 -3.17
N CYS A 83 -9.94 -2.51 -2.40
CA CYS A 83 -10.06 -2.41 -0.94
C CYS A 83 -11.17 -1.46 -0.49
N VAL A 84 -11.38 -0.34 -1.19
CA VAL A 84 -12.41 0.65 -0.84
C VAL A 84 -13.83 0.21 -1.23
N GLY A 85 -13.98 -0.92 -1.92
CA GLY A 85 -15.27 -1.51 -2.25
C GLY A 85 -16.11 -0.69 -3.25
N GLU A 86 -17.40 -1.01 -3.36
CA GLU A 86 -18.30 -0.41 -4.35
C GLU A 86 -18.71 1.02 -3.98
N ASN A 87 -18.73 1.34 -2.69
CA ASN A 87 -19.17 2.65 -2.20
C ASN A 87 -18.01 3.63 -1.97
N GLY A 88 -16.76 3.15 -2.08
CA GLY A 88 -15.57 3.95 -1.89
C GLY A 88 -15.04 4.55 -3.18
N SER A 89 -13.94 5.30 -3.06
CA SER A 89 -13.30 5.92 -4.21
C SER A 89 -11.79 6.04 -4.05
N VAL A 90 -11.09 6.14 -5.19
CA VAL A 90 -9.65 6.35 -5.23
C VAL A 90 -9.33 7.56 -6.08
N LEU A 91 -8.45 8.42 -5.58
CA LEU A 91 -7.79 9.46 -6.37
C LEU A 91 -6.39 8.98 -6.73
N ALA A 92 -6.04 8.96 -8.01
CA ALA A 92 -4.72 8.50 -8.46
C ALA A 92 -4.00 9.58 -9.26
N PHE A 93 -2.79 9.94 -8.82
CA PHE A 93 -2.01 11.05 -9.35
C PHE A 93 -0.78 10.56 -10.09
N ASP A 94 -0.53 11.11 -11.26
CA ASP A 94 0.75 11.02 -11.94
C ASP A 94 0.94 12.19 -12.91
N VAL A 95 2.15 12.73 -12.99
CA VAL A 95 2.48 13.81 -13.92
C VAL A 95 2.58 13.31 -15.37
N GLN A 96 2.81 12.00 -15.56
CA GLN A 96 3.08 11.41 -16.86
C GLN A 96 1.77 10.96 -17.54
N PRO A 97 1.46 11.45 -18.75
CA PRO A 97 0.31 10.97 -19.53
C PRO A 97 0.34 9.45 -19.79
N GLU A 98 1.55 8.88 -19.94
CA GLU A 98 1.78 7.43 -20.10
C GLU A 98 1.27 6.64 -18.90
N ALA A 99 1.61 7.08 -17.68
CA ALA A 99 1.16 6.45 -16.44
C ALA A 99 -0.36 6.49 -16.31
N ILE A 100 -0.98 7.64 -16.62
CA ILE A 100 -2.44 7.78 -16.60
C ILE A 100 -3.11 6.84 -17.62
N ARG A 101 -2.56 6.70 -18.83
CA ARG A 101 -3.07 5.72 -19.82
C ARG A 101 -2.92 4.29 -19.35
N SER A 102 -1.74 3.93 -18.82
CA SER A 102 -1.44 2.58 -18.30
C SER A 102 -2.40 2.21 -17.15
N THR A 103 -2.58 3.13 -16.21
CA THR A 103 -3.49 2.99 -15.08
C THR A 103 -4.94 2.85 -15.54
N ARG A 104 -5.40 3.69 -16.48
CA ARG A 104 -6.75 3.59 -17.05
C ARG A 104 -7.00 2.24 -17.71
N ALA A 105 -6.05 1.75 -18.52
CA ALA A 105 -6.18 0.47 -19.20
C ALA A 105 -6.27 -0.70 -18.20
N ARG A 106 -5.48 -0.66 -17.13
CA ARG A 106 -5.53 -1.66 -16.06
C ARG A 106 -6.88 -1.65 -15.32
N LEU A 107 -7.37 -0.47 -14.96
CA LEU A 107 -8.65 -0.32 -14.25
C LEU A 107 -9.82 -0.82 -15.09
N ALA A 108 -9.86 -0.45 -16.38
CA ALA A 108 -10.88 -0.92 -17.31
C ALA A 108 -10.86 -2.46 -17.47
N ALA A 109 -9.68 -3.06 -17.57
CA ALA A 109 -9.52 -4.52 -17.64
C ALA A 109 -10.01 -5.24 -16.36
N ALA A 110 -9.99 -4.56 -15.22
CA ALA A 110 -10.47 -5.07 -13.94
C ALA A 110 -11.93 -4.67 -13.62
N GLY A 111 -12.56 -3.79 -14.42
CA GLY A 111 -13.89 -3.25 -14.15
C GLY A 111 -13.95 -2.30 -12.95
N LEU A 112 -12.84 -1.64 -12.61
CA LEU A 112 -12.68 -0.79 -11.43
C LEU A 112 -12.66 0.71 -11.75
N ASP A 113 -12.78 1.08 -13.02
CA ASP A 113 -12.65 2.47 -13.49
C ASP A 113 -13.72 3.42 -12.93
N HIS A 114 -14.93 2.93 -12.65
CA HIS A 114 -16.06 3.72 -12.17
C HIS A 114 -15.86 4.36 -10.78
N ARG A 115 -14.89 3.88 -9.99
CA ARG A 115 -14.61 4.36 -8.63
C ARG A 115 -13.25 5.05 -8.50
N VAL A 116 -12.56 5.29 -9.62
CA VAL A 116 -11.23 5.89 -9.62
C VAL A 116 -11.24 7.18 -10.43
N GLU A 117 -10.82 8.26 -9.81
CA GLU A 117 -10.47 9.50 -10.50
C GLU A 117 -8.98 9.51 -10.82
N LEU A 118 -8.65 9.67 -12.11
CA LEU A 118 -7.27 9.77 -12.58
C LEU A 118 -6.90 11.24 -12.80
N CYS A 119 -5.98 11.74 -11.99
CA CYS A 119 -5.50 13.11 -12.00
C CYS A 119 -4.13 13.17 -12.69
N GLN A 120 -4.07 13.67 -13.93
CA GLN A 120 -2.79 13.91 -14.63
C GLN A 120 -2.09 15.16 -14.08
N GLN A 121 -1.69 15.11 -12.82
CA GLN A 121 -1.16 16.22 -12.03
C GLN A 121 -0.12 15.67 -11.04
N SER A 122 0.73 16.56 -10.52
CA SER A 122 1.63 16.20 -9.42
C SER A 122 0.84 15.98 -8.13
N HIS A 123 1.35 15.11 -7.27
CA HIS A 123 0.82 14.90 -5.92
C HIS A 123 0.96 16.13 -5.00
N VAL A 124 1.60 17.21 -5.42
CA VAL A 124 1.49 18.49 -4.67
C VAL A 124 0.07 19.07 -4.72
N GLU A 125 -0.78 18.61 -5.64
CA GLU A 125 -2.14 19.11 -5.85
C GLU A 125 -3.21 18.39 -5.01
N LEU A 126 -2.83 17.45 -4.13
CA LEU A 126 -3.76 16.63 -3.34
C LEU A 126 -4.85 17.44 -2.62
N ALA A 127 -4.50 18.61 -2.07
CA ALA A 127 -5.42 19.47 -1.33
C ALA A 127 -6.61 19.97 -2.16
N ARG A 128 -6.52 19.96 -3.50
CA ARG A 128 -7.61 20.39 -4.39
C ARG A 128 -8.69 19.32 -4.59
N HIS A 129 -8.39 18.06 -4.26
CA HIS A 129 -9.22 16.91 -4.62
C HIS A 129 -9.80 16.16 -3.42
N ALA A 130 -9.34 16.46 -2.20
CA ALA A 130 -9.85 15.84 -0.99
C ALA A 130 -10.04 16.87 0.13
N SER A 131 -10.99 16.59 1.02
CA SER A 131 -11.24 17.44 2.19
C SER A 131 -10.34 17.04 3.36
N PRO A 132 -9.96 17.99 4.24
CA PRO A 132 -9.25 17.65 5.47
C PRO A 132 -10.02 16.58 6.29
N GLY A 133 -9.30 15.57 6.76
CA GLY A 133 -9.89 14.50 7.57
C GLY A 133 -10.79 13.51 6.82
N SER A 134 -10.84 13.51 5.48
CA SER A 134 -11.72 12.62 4.70
C SER A 134 -11.03 11.38 4.15
N VAL A 135 -9.70 11.30 4.18
CA VAL A 135 -8.93 10.24 3.51
C VAL A 135 -8.55 9.13 4.47
N ALA A 136 -8.83 7.88 4.13
CA ALA A 136 -8.51 6.73 4.96
C ALA A 136 -7.06 6.26 4.79
N ALA A 137 -6.55 6.30 3.56
CA ALA A 137 -5.15 5.94 3.31
C ALA A 137 -4.53 6.68 2.13
N VAL A 138 -3.22 6.88 2.20
CA VAL A 138 -2.39 7.42 1.11
C VAL A 138 -1.19 6.51 0.91
N ILE A 139 -0.90 6.15 -0.35
CA ILE A 139 0.33 5.44 -0.73
C ILE A 139 1.19 6.30 -1.65
N PHE A 140 2.49 6.29 -1.39
CA PHE A 140 3.54 6.84 -2.24
C PHE A 140 4.52 5.72 -2.60
N ASN A 141 4.79 5.53 -3.88
CA ASN A 141 5.80 4.63 -4.38
C ASN A 141 6.84 5.43 -5.17
N LEU A 142 7.89 5.87 -4.47
CA LEU A 142 8.80 6.91 -4.94
C LEU A 142 9.70 6.43 -6.08
N GLY A 143 10.30 7.39 -6.80
CA GLY A 143 11.17 7.13 -7.94
C GLY A 143 10.49 7.37 -9.28
N TYR A 144 10.88 6.57 -10.29
CA TYR A 144 10.47 6.77 -11.68
C TYR A 144 9.51 5.67 -12.17
N LEU A 145 8.73 6.00 -13.20
CA LEU A 145 7.86 5.05 -13.91
C LEU A 145 8.71 3.94 -14.54
N PRO A 146 8.48 2.66 -14.22
CA PRO A 146 9.22 1.56 -14.86
C PRO A 146 9.00 1.54 -16.38
N GLY A 147 10.09 1.69 -17.14
CA GLY A 147 10.05 1.73 -18.61
C GLY A 147 9.68 3.11 -19.20
N GLY A 148 9.48 4.13 -18.37
CA GLY A 148 9.21 5.50 -18.78
C GLY A 148 10.47 6.37 -18.85
N ASP A 149 10.28 7.69 -18.91
CA ASP A 149 11.37 8.66 -18.83
C ASP A 149 11.90 8.75 -17.40
N HIS A 150 13.13 8.29 -17.19
CA HIS A 150 13.78 8.31 -15.86
C HIS A 150 14.14 9.73 -15.39
N GLN A 151 14.05 10.76 -16.24
CA GLN A 151 14.16 12.15 -15.80
C GLN A 151 12.92 12.64 -15.05
N LEU A 152 11.76 12.01 -15.29
CA LEU A 152 10.51 12.27 -14.59
C LEU A 152 10.42 11.36 -13.36
N THR A 153 11.10 11.79 -12.29
CA THR A 153 11.14 11.14 -10.98
C THR A 153 10.58 12.06 -9.91
N THR A 154 10.16 11.49 -8.78
CA THR A 154 9.83 12.27 -7.57
C THR A 154 11.05 13.08 -7.07
N THR A 155 10.78 14.23 -6.44
CA THR A 155 11.79 15.07 -5.81
C THR A 155 11.52 15.19 -4.32
N SER A 156 12.55 15.33 -3.49
CA SER A 156 12.38 15.51 -2.03
C SER A 156 11.40 16.63 -1.69
N ALA A 157 11.49 17.78 -2.37
CA ALA A 157 10.66 18.94 -2.08
C ALA A 157 9.17 18.68 -2.37
N ASP A 158 8.87 18.09 -3.53
CA ASP A 158 7.49 17.78 -3.92
C ASP A 158 6.92 16.67 -3.04
N THR A 159 7.71 15.63 -2.76
CA THR A 159 7.33 14.51 -1.89
C THR A 159 7.01 14.99 -0.48
N LEU A 160 7.86 15.82 0.12
CA LEU A 160 7.62 16.35 1.47
C LEU A 160 6.38 17.28 1.52
N THR A 161 6.20 18.11 0.48
CA THR A 161 5.00 18.98 0.35
C THR A 161 3.72 18.14 0.29
N ALA A 162 3.73 17.06 -0.48
CA ALA A 162 2.59 16.16 -0.57
C ALA A 162 2.38 15.33 0.69
N LEU A 163 3.43 14.96 1.42
CA LEU A 163 3.32 14.29 2.72
C LEU A 163 2.67 15.19 3.77
N ASP A 164 3.06 16.46 3.86
CA ASP A 164 2.41 17.43 4.76
C ASP A 164 0.94 17.62 4.40
N THR A 165 0.62 17.71 3.10
CA THR A 165 -0.75 17.80 2.62
C THR A 165 -1.56 16.55 2.97
N ALA A 166 -1.02 15.36 2.66
CA ALA A 166 -1.64 14.08 2.98
C ALA A 166 -1.91 13.92 4.47
N ALA A 167 -1.01 14.40 5.33
CA ALA A 167 -1.21 14.37 6.78
C ALA A 167 -2.44 15.17 7.23
N GLY A 168 -2.72 16.32 6.59
CA GLY A 168 -3.93 17.10 6.83
C GLY A 168 -5.21 16.41 6.34
N LEU A 169 -5.12 15.68 5.23
CA LEU A 169 -6.25 14.99 4.58
C LEU A 169 -6.67 13.70 5.31
N LEU A 170 -5.76 13.05 6.04
CA LEU A 170 -6.07 11.78 6.70
C LEU A 170 -7.15 11.92 7.78
N LYS A 171 -8.14 11.02 7.80
CA LYS A 171 -9.07 10.84 8.93
C LYS A 171 -8.31 10.32 10.18
N PRO A 172 -8.89 10.40 11.39
CA PRO A 172 -8.33 9.73 12.56
C PRO A 172 -8.08 8.24 12.29
N ALA A 173 -6.94 7.72 12.74
CA ALA A 173 -6.46 6.36 12.42
C ALA A 173 -6.18 6.08 10.93
N GLY A 174 -6.21 7.09 10.06
CA GLY A 174 -5.80 6.96 8.66
C GLY A 174 -4.30 6.65 8.51
N VAL A 175 -3.91 6.09 7.37
CA VAL A 175 -2.57 5.52 7.16
C VAL A 175 -1.85 6.18 5.98
N ILE A 176 -0.57 6.53 6.16
CA ILE A 176 0.34 6.82 5.05
C ILE A 176 1.31 5.64 4.91
N CYS A 177 1.50 5.17 3.67
CA CYS A 177 2.56 4.23 3.32
C CYS A 177 3.48 4.88 2.27
N VAL A 178 4.78 4.85 2.51
CA VAL A 178 5.79 5.34 1.57
C VAL A 178 6.80 4.24 1.30
N VAL A 179 6.91 3.84 0.05
CA VAL A 179 7.94 2.93 -0.43
C VAL A 179 9.08 3.76 -1.03
N CYS A 180 10.25 3.65 -0.41
CA CYS A 180 11.44 4.41 -0.79
C CYS A 180 12.43 3.54 -1.57
N TYR A 181 13.14 4.13 -2.53
CA TYR A 181 14.11 3.46 -3.39
C TYR A 181 15.51 4.12 -3.30
N PRO A 182 16.33 3.77 -2.29
CA PRO A 182 17.61 4.44 -2.02
C PRO A 182 18.77 3.99 -2.94
N GLY A 183 18.47 3.35 -4.07
CA GLY A 183 19.47 2.68 -4.91
C GLY A 183 20.39 3.62 -5.71
N HIS A 184 20.09 4.92 -5.75
CA HIS A 184 20.86 5.97 -6.38
C HIS A 184 20.92 7.22 -5.49
N ALA A 185 21.86 8.14 -5.74
CA ALA A 185 22.11 9.29 -4.86
C ALA A 185 20.86 10.15 -4.60
N ALA A 186 20.10 10.48 -5.65
CA ALA A 186 18.86 11.24 -5.49
C ALA A 186 17.80 10.49 -4.65
N GLY A 187 17.58 9.21 -4.92
CA GLY A 187 16.62 8.38 -4.18
C GLY A 187 17.07 8.11 -2.74
N ALA A 188 18.38 8.09 -2.48
CA ALA A 188 18.92 8.00 -1.12
C ALA A 188 18.68 9.30 -0.33
N GLY A 189 18.83 10.46 -0.96
CA GLY A 189 18.49 11.75 -0.37
C GLY A 189 17.00 11.85 -0.05
N GLU A 190 16.14 11.56 -1.03
CA GLU A 190 14.68 11.57 -0.86
C GLU A 190 14.22 10.59 0.24
N ALA A 191 14.80 9.38 0.27
CA ALA A 191 14.53 8.40 1.31
C ALA A 191 14.90 8.91 2.73
N ALA A 192 16.02 9.62 2.87
CA ALA A 192 16.45 10.20 4.14
C ALA A 192 15.52 11.33 4.60
N ASP A 193 15.10 12.20 3.68
CA ASP A 193 14.16 13.29 3.97
C ASP A 193 12.80 12.76 4.42
N VAL A 194 12.27 11.74 3.74
CA VAL A 194 11.02 11.06 4.11
C VAL A 194 11.15 10.40 5.48
N GLU A 195 12.27 9.74 5.77
CA GLU A 195 12.50 9.10 7.06
C GLU A 195 12.53 10.13 8.20
N ALA A 196 13.18 11.27 7.99
CA ALA A 196 13.20 12.37 8.95
C ALA A 196 11.80 12.96 9.18
N TRP A 197 11.04 13.19 8.12
CA TRP A 197 9.66 13.67 8.19
C TRP A 197 8.76 12.70 8.95
N MET A 198 8.83 11.40 8.62
CA MET A 198 8.05 10.35 9.27
C MET A 198 8.42 10.21 10.74
N ALA A 199 9.71 10.28 11.09
CA ALA A 199 10.16 10.24 12.48
C ALA A 199 9.61 11.43 13.28
N ALA A 200 9.55 12.62 12.69
CA ALA A 200 8.99 13.80 13.36
C ALA A 200 7.50 13.62 13.70
N ARG A 201 6.71 12.95 12.84
CA ARG A 201 5.29 12.66 13.11
C ARG A 201 5.06 11.78 14.33
N ALA A 202 6.05 10.96 14.73
CA ALA A 202 5.94 10.18 15.97
C ALA A 202 5.80 11.07 17.21
N ALA A 203 6.44 12.25 17.22
CA ALA A 203 6.28 13.24 18.28
C ALA A 203 4.88 13.87 18.30
N ASP A 204 4.18 13.87 17.15
CA ASP A 204 2.80 14.36 16.99
C ASP A 204 1.75 13.28 17.38
N GLY A 205 2.18 12.18 18.02
CA GLY A 205 1.31 11.09 18.46
C GLY A 205 0.97 10.07 17.37
N TRP A 206 1.67 10.08 16.24
CA TRP A 206 1.50 9.07 15.21
C TRP A 206 2.27 7.79 15.56
N ARG A 207 1.78 6.65 15.06
CA ARG A 207 2.49 5.38 15.15
C ARG A 207 3.24 5.13 13.85
N VAL A 208 4.57 5.12 13.91
CA VAL A 208 5.44 5.06 12.72
C VAL A 208 6.29 3.79 12.78
N ALA A 209 6.37 3.06 11.67
CA ALA A 209 7.17 1.84 11.55
C ALA A 209 7.92 1.80 10.21
N LYS A 210 9.19 1.37 10.26
CA LYS A 210 10.04 1.15 9.09
C LYS A 210 10.31 -0.34 8.91
N TYR A 211 10.11 -0.83 7.69
CA TYR A 211 10.36 -2.21 7.28
C TYR A 211 11.43 -2.23 6.18
N ALA A 212 12.63 -2.68 6.54
CA ALA A 212 13.78 -2.67 5.64
C ALA A 212 14.55 -4.01 5.72
N MET A 213 15.09 -4.44 4.58
CA MET A 213 16.07 -5.51 4.56
C MET A 213 17.42 -5.00 5.07
N LEU A 214 18.09 -5.81 5.88
CA LEU A 214 19.42 -5.52 6.41
C LEU A 214 20.50 -6.31 5.67
N GLY A 215 21.71 -5.76 5.57
CA GLY A 215 22.88 -6.46 5.03
C GLY A 215 22.85 -6.70 3.51
N THR A 216 22.11 -5.90 2.74
CA THR A 216 22.04 -6.03 1.28
C THR A 216 23.26 -5.42 0.58
N ARG A 217 23.66 -5.98 -0.57
CA ARG A 217 24.84 -5.50 -1.34
C ARG A 217 24.72 -4.06 -1.82
N ARG A 218 23.49 -3.61 -2.08
CA ARG A 218 23.12 -2.22 -2.40
C ARG A 218 21.96 -1.82 -1.49
N PRO A 219 21.77 -0.53 -1.18
CA PRO A 219 20.59 -0.08 -0.44
C PRO A 219 19.31 -0.62 -1.09
N ALA A 220 18.56 -1.44 -0.35
CA ALA A 220 17.35 -2.07 -0.84
C ALA A 220 16.14 -1.14 -0.65
N PRO A 221 15.10 -1.26 -1.50
CA PRO A 221 13.83 -0.58 -1.24
C PRO A 221 13.27 -0.96 0.13
N PHE A 222 12.59 -0.01 0.78
CA PHE A 222 12.00 -0.21 2.09
C PHE A 222 10.65 0.51 2.19
N LEU A 223 9.85 0.14 3.19
CA LEU A 223 8.56 0.76 3.49
C LEU A 223 8.67 1.54 4.80
N ILE A 224 8.15 2.76 4.83
CA ILE A 224 7.76 3.44 6.07
C ILE A 224 6.25 3.59 6.07
N ALA A 225 5.60 3.13 7.14
CA ALA A 225 4.17 3.28 7.35
C ALA A 225 3.91 4.11 8.60
N ALA A 226 2.95 5.02 8.53
CA ALA A 226 2.57 5.89 9.64
C ALA A 226 1.05 5.92 9.79
N VAL A 227 0.56 5.66 11.00
CA VAL A 227 -0.86 5.73 11.35
C VAL A 227 -1.10 7.00 12.15
N ARG A 228 -2.00 7.86 11.66
CA ARG A 228 -2.39 9.10 12.34
C ARG A 228 -3.00 8.76 13.70
N GLY A 229 -2.55 9.46 14.73
CA GLY A 229 -3.12 9.34 16.07
C GLY A 229 -4.62 9.69 16.09
N VAL A 230 -5.36 9.08 17.00
CA VAL A 230 -6.76 9.48 17.27
C VAL A 230 -6.71 10.52 18.37
N SER A 231 -6.93 11.79 18.02
CA SER A 231 -7.05 12.85 19.03
C SER A 231 -8.34 12.63 19.83
N GLY A 232 -8.23 12.06 21.03
CA GLY A 232 -9.34 11.91 21.99
C GLY A 232 -9.64 10.46 22.36
N GLY A 233 -9.13 10.05 23.52
CA GLY A 233 -9.40 8.76 24.16
C GLY A 233 -8.69 8.65 25.51
N MET A 234 -8.96 9.62 26.40
CA MET A 234 -9.01 9.37 27.85
C MET A 234 -10.47 9.09 28.20
#